data_AF-A0A975AG77-F1
#
_entry.id   AF-A0A975AG77-F1
#
_cell.length_a   1.000
_cell.length_b   1.000
_cell.length_c   1.000
_cell.angle_alpha   90.00
_cell.angle_beta   90.00
_cell.angle_gamma   90.00
#
_symmetry.space_group_name_H-M   'P 1'
#
loop_
_entity.id
_entity.type
_entity.pdbx_description
1 polymer ?
#
loop_
_entity_poly.entity_id
_entity_poly.type
_entity_poly.pdbx_seq_one_letter_code
_entity_poly.pdbx_strand_id
1 'polypeptide(L)' 'MVKTFEEIKNNFINATLDEKIKIYTTTENLSVEQFKELLGYYPLKHLDKLERAVNGN' A
#
# COMPACT_ATOMS: atom_id res chain seq x y z
N MET A 1 13.99 2.22 15.05
CA MET A 1 13.98 0.98 14.25
C MET A 1 13.22 1.27 12.98
N VAL A 2 13.83 1.04 11.81
CA VAL A 2 13.18 1.23 10.51
C VAL A 2 12.21 0.06 10.33
N LYS A 3 10.92 0.33 10.07
CA LYS A 3 9.95 -0.73 9.75
C LYS A 3 10.40 -1.42 8.46
N THR A 4 10.57 -2.74 8.48
CA THR A 4 10.94 -3.49 7.28
C THR A 4 9.75 -3.66 6.35
N PHE A 5 10.02 -3.86 5.06
CA PHE A 5 8.97 -4.15 4.07
C PHE A 5 8.09 -5.32 4.49
N GLU A 6 8.64 -6.36 5.10
CA GLU A 6 7.87 -7.51 5.57
C GLU A 6 6.81 -7.11 6.61
N GLU A 7 7.12 -6.20 7.53
CA GLU A 7 6.13 -5.67 8.48
C GLU A 7 5.07 -4.84 7.79
N ILE A 8 5.47 -3.99 6.83
CA ILE A 8 4.55 -3.16 6.06
C ILE A 8 3.61 -4.05 5.24
N LYS A 9 4.16 -5.06 4.56
CA LYS A 9 3.42 -6.05 3.78
C LYS A 9 2.46 -6.84 4.65
N ASN A 10 2.91 -7.33 5.81
CA ASN A 10 2.05 -8.10 6.69
C ASN A 10 0.91 -7.23 7.24
N ASN A 11 1.20 -5.99 7.64
CA ASN A 11 0.17 -5.02 8.02
C ASN A 11 -0.77 -4.72 6.85
N PHE A 12 -0.25 -4.52 5.64
CA PHE A 12 -1.05 -4.23 4.45
C PHE A 12 -1.97 -5.39 4.08
N ILE A 13 -1.50 -6.64 4.15
CA ILE A 13 -2.31 -7.83 3.83
C ILE A 13 -3.46 -7.97 4.83
N ASN A 14 -3.19 -7.79 6.12
CA ASN A 14 -4.16 -7.92 7.20
C ASN A 14 -5.03 -6.67 7.42
N ALA A 15 -4.63 -5.52 6.86
CA ALA A 15 -5.35 -4.26 6.96
C ALA A 15 -6.66 -4.27 6.16
N THR A 16 -7.57 -3.38 6.55
CA THR A 16 -8.78 -3.07 5.76
C THR A 16 -8.45 -2.25 4.53
N LEU A 17 -9.42 -2.06 3.62
CA LEU A 17 -9.22 -1.32 2.37
C LEU A 17 -8.66 0.10 2.61
N ASP A 18 -9.21 0.81 3.61
CA ASP A 18 -8.83 2.17 3.94
C ASP A 18 -7.42 2.23 4.54
N GLU A 19 -7.12 1.31 5.46
CA GLU A 19 -5.80 1.17 6.06
C GLU A 19 -4.75 0.75 5.03
N LYS A 20 -5.09 -0.11 4.06
CA LYS A 20 -4.23 -0.42 2.91
C LYS A 20 -3.85 0.83 2.12
N ILE A 21 -4.84 1.67 1.77
CA ILE A 21 -4.60 2.93 1.07
C ILE A 21 -3.67 3.83 1.89
N LYS A 22 -3.97 3.97 3.19
CA LYS A 22 -3.16 4.77 4.11
C LYS A 22 -1.74 4.25 4.22
N ILE A 23 -1.54 2.95 4.41
CA ILE A 23 -0.21 2.33 4.43
C ILE A 23 0.50 2.59 3.10
N TYR A 24 -0.18 2.44 1.97
CA TYR A 24 0.41 2.65 0.65
C TYR A 24 0.84 4.10 0.40
N THR A 25 0.04 5.08 0.82
CA THR A 25 0.32 6.51 0.63
C THR A 25 1.27 7.09 1.68
N THR A 26 1.31 6.51 2.88
CA THR A 26 2.19 6.96 3.98
C THR A 26 3.50 6.20 4.06
N THR A 27 3.62 5.04 3.41
CA THR A 27 4.88 4.33 3.36
C THR A 27 5.79 4.99 2.34
N GLU A 28 6.80 5.67 2.85
CA GLU A 28 7.89 6.24 2.08
C GLU A 28 9.07 5.24 2.05
N ASN A 29 9.95 5.33 1.05
CA ASN A 29 11.15 4.48 0.89
C ASN A 29 10.92 3.02 0.44
N LEU A 30 9.79 2.71 -0.19
CA LEU A 30 9.63 1.44 -0.91
C LEU A 30 10.10 1.55 -2.36
N SER A 31 10.78 0.50 -2.83
CA SER A 31 11.11 0.35 -4.25
C SER A 31 9.86 0.03 -5.07
N VAL A 32 9.90 0.33 -6.37
CA VAL A 32 8.80 0.05 -7.32
C VAL A 32 8.36 -1.42 -7.26
N GLU A 33 9.30 -2.36 -7.10
CA GLU A 33 9.00 -3.79 -6.98
C GLU A 33 8.19 -4.11 -5.72
N GLN A 34 8.49 -3.45 -4.61
CA GLN A 34 7.78 -3.64 -3.34
C GLN A 34 6.38 -3.04 -3.38
N PHE A 35 6.22 -1.89 -4.03
CA PHE A 35 4.90 -1.34 -4.33
C PHE A 35 4.06 -2.27 -5.21
N LYS A 36 4.65 -2.84 -6.27
CA LYS A 36 3.98 -3.83 -7.13
C LYS A 36 3.53 -5.06 -6.35
N GLU A 37 4.34 -5.54 -5.41
CA GLU A 37 3.94 -6.64 -4.53
C GLU A 37 2.71 -6.26 -3.69
N LEU A 38 2.72 -5.09 -3.03
CA LEU A 38 1.57 -4.61 -2.25
C LEU A 38 0.31 -4.48 -3.11
N LEU A 39 0.43 -3.91 -4.31
CA LEU A 39 -0.67 -3.81 -5.27
C LEU A 39 -1.23 -5.17 -5.66
N GLY A 40 -0.39 -6.21 -5.74
CA GLY A 40 -0.83 -7.58 -6.01
C GLY A 40 -1.79 -8.14 -4.95
N TYR A 41 -1.66 -7.70 -3.69
CA TYR A 41 -2.58 -8.06 -2.60
C TYR A 41 -3.76 -7.09 -2.46
N TYR A 42 -3.80 -6.04 -3.28
CA TYR A 42 -4.86 -5.05 -3.24
C TYR A 42 -5.97 -5.43 -4.22
N PRO A 43 -7.25 -5.41 -3.81
CA PRO A 43 -8.34 -5.80 -4.69
C PRO A 43 -8.46 -4.81 -5.86
N LEU A 44 -8.23 -5.31 -7.08
CA LEU A 44 -8.24 -4.51 -8.33
C LEU A 44 -9.50 -3.65 -8.50
N LYS A 45 -10.66 -4.12 -8.01
CA LYS A 45 -11.93 -3.37 -8.01
C LYS A 45 -11.89 -2.02 -7.27
N HIS A 46 -10.89 -1.81 -6.42
CA HIS A 46 -10.71 -0.59 -5.63
C HIS A 46 -9.42 0.15 -6.00
N LEU A 47 -8.69 -0.27 -7.05
CA LEU A 47 -7.47 0.40 -7.51
C LEU A 47 -7.72 1.88 -7.78
N ASP A 48 -8.87 2.21 -8.37
CA ASP A 48 -9.28 3.59 -8.62
C ASP A 48 -9.27 4.46 -7.35
N LYS A 49 -9.67 3.91 -6.19
CA LYS A 49 -9.59 4.61 -4.90
C LYS A 49 -8.16 4.86 -4.46
N LEU A 50 -7.28 3.89 -4.70
CA LEU A 50 -5.87 3.99 -4.37
C LEU A 50 -5.20 5.06 -5.25
N GLU A 51 -5.43 5.02 -6.57
CA GLU A 51 -4.92 6.00 -7.52
C GLU A 51 -5.40 7.41 -7.18
N ARG A 52 -6.68 7.59 -6.84
CA ARG A 52 -7.21 8.88 -6.39
C ARG A 52 -6.54 9.39 -5.12
N ALA A 53 -6.22 8.52 -4.18
CA ALA A 53 -5.54 8.91 -2.94
C ALA A 53 -4.07 9.29 -3.17
N VAL A 54 -3.42 8.72 -4.19
CA VAL A 54 -2.02 9.00 -4.55
C VAL A 54 -1.90 10.25 -5.45
N ASN A 55 -2.75 10.38 -6.46
CA ASN A 55 -2.71 11.48 -7.45
C ASN A 55 -3.59 12.68 -7.08
N GLY A 56 -4.36 12.62 -5.99
CA GLY A 56 -5.36 13.62 -5.61
C GLY A 56 -4.84 14.88 -4.92
N ASN A 57 -3.55 15.22 -5.05
CA ASN A 57 -2.96 16.46 -4.50
C ASN A 57 -2.69 17.50 -5.59
#